data_AF-A0A1Y2D453-F1
#
_entry.id   AF-A0A1Y2D453-F1
#
_cell.length_a   1.000
_cell.length_b   1.000
_cell.length_c   1.000
_cell.angle_alpha   90.00
_cell.angle_beta   90.00
_cell.angle_gamma   90.00
#
_symmetry.space_group_name_H-M   'P 1'
#
loop_
_entity.id
_entity.type
_entity.pdbx_description
1 polymer ?
#
loop_
_entity_poly.entity_id
_entity_poly.type
_entity_poly.pdbx_seq_one_letter_code
_entity_poly.pdbx_strand_id
1 'polypeptide(L)'
;NKLIYKHKCNKIITKIEKVFNKQNIIDRLREELDERYNEDNLNKSLDTIVYEKKIYKKEKCFRSYEEATYLSKFILYNRTKESFTLIISLFKQCINEYRRVPYVYIDFWLYLHSIRCFISKNNIFYEDAISEINYINKIMDRILYNLTNLELNLKLKYLVYFMSFCNEMDKPQLITSKDSVNANNFELKLIKNQVLDYHIKSLHGIQNFGNAIKNLNGQIEINSAQNIYDESIKVLILAEKSYALYVNKFGYLRETLQLYSLFLNNVMGNPEQSDEFLNILSNNEVEANDKKGKKYEKSEGISSLKGDSSKRKRILKKNLLSKCQKPLYNFYKKGQYLLLLAMILGIIFNFINVNIYSTIESHLETMYIGYQAPYIISRVKSDIRYISVGMAANETKFTSECVEDLKNNFKFLKNSYIPSIYDRHSLDKFNLYTVDCYSKYTIEETYDQNYFQNLMRIMKYITKILDKYDKISLSDIKNYLDERMFIENYGEQIDEIIEDYSSNDTTQHIDMSDEKTNKKSSTGKLKKYIFIYFGIVTILFTLPYLFVFVKCYKF
;
A
#
# COMPACT_ATOMS: atom_id res chain seq x y z
N ASN A 1 29.51 -16.59 14.23
CA ASN A 1 28.97 -17.47 13.16
C ASN A 1 29.99 -18.37 12.47
N LYS A 2 31.08 -17.88 11.86
CA LYS A 2 32.07 -18.74 11.15
C LYS A 2 32.72 -19.82 12.04
N LEU A 3 33.07 -19.50 13.29
CA LEU A 3 33.66 -20.46 14.24
C LEU A 3 32.72 -21.62 14.59
N ILE A 4 31.45 -21.31 14.88
CA ILE A 4 30.41 -22.29 15.18
C ILE A 4 30.19 -23.21 13.97
N TYR A 5 30.19 -22.64 12.77
CA TYR A 5 30.05 -23.37 11.51
C TYR A 5 31.20 -24.36 11.30
N LYS A 6 32.44 -23.90 11.45
CA LYS A 6 33.65 -24.74 11.35
C LYS A 6 33.65 -25.89 12.37
N HIS A 7 33.28 -25.61 13.62
CA HIS A 7 33.20 -26.63 14.67
C HIS A 7 32.19 -27.74 14.34
N LYS A 8 31.00 -27.37 13.83
CA LYS A 8 29.98 -28.34 13.39
C LYS A 8 30.47 -29.20 12.22
N CYS A 9 31.10 -28.61 11.21
CA CYS A 9 31.68 -29.36 10.08
C CYS A 9 32.75 -30.36 10.56
N ASN A 10 33.67 -29.94 11.43
CA ASN A 10 34.71 -30.83 11.95
C ASN A 10 34.13 -32.04 12.71
N LYS A 11 33.04 -31.84 13.46
CA LYS A 11 32.34 -32.93 14.15
C LYS A 11 31.70 -33.93 13.18
N ILE A 12 31.18 -33.46 12.04
CA ILE A 12 30.62 -34.32 11.00
C ILE A 12 31.76 -35.07 10.29
N ILE A 13 32.84 -34.39 9.91
CA ILE A 13 34.01 -34.98 9.23
C ILE A 13 34.62 -36.09 10.08
N THR A 14 34.93 -35.83 11.34
CA THR A 14 35.50 -36.83 12.27
C THR A 14 34.58 -38.04 12.46
N LYS A 15 33.25 -37.87 12.35
CA LYS A 15 32.30 -38.99 12.37
C LYS A 15 32.38 -39.81 11.08
N ILE A 16 32.39 -39.14 9.91
CA ILE A 16 32.51 -39.80 8.61
C ILE A 16 33.82 -40.61 8.56
N GLU A 17 34.95 -40.01 8.95
CA GLU A 17 36.26 -40.68 9.02
C GLU A 17 36.24 -41.92 9.93
N LYS A 18 35.62 -41.81 11.12
CA LYS A 18 35.48 -42.96 12.03
C LYS A 18 34.68 -44.10 11.40
N VAL A 19 33.58 -43.80 10.70
CA VAL A 19 32.75 -44.82 10.04
C VAL A 19 33.50 -45.46 8.88
N PHE A 20 34.16 -44.67 8.04
CA PHE A 20 34.97 -45.19 6.93
C PHE A 20 36.15 -46.04 7.41
N ASN A 21 36.87 -45.61 8.45
CA ASN A 21 37.98 -46.39 9.01
C ASN A 21 37.49 -47.72 9.59
N LYS A 22 36.37 -47.72 10.32
CA LYS A 22 35.74 -48.97 10.77
C LYS A 22 35.34 -49.87 9.59
N GLN A 23 34.79 -49.29 8.54
CA GLN A 23 34.32 -50.04 7.38
C GLN A 23 35.48 -50.65 6.60
N ASN A 24 36.58 -49.92 6.42
CA ASN A 24 37.82 -50.45 5.84
C ASN A 24 38.43 -51.59 6.67
N ILE A 25 38.37 -51.50 8.01
CA ILE A 25 38.81 -52.59 8.90
C ILE A 25 37.90 -53.81 8.71
N ILE A 26 36.59 -53.62 8.65
CA ILE A 26 35.62 -54.71 8.42
C ILE A 26 35.83 -55.35 7.06
N ASP A 27 36.06 -54.56 6.01
CA ASP A 27 36.24 -55.07 4.65
C ASP A 27 37.57 -55.83 4.54
N ARG A 28 38.66 -55.37 5.17
CA ARG A 28 39.91 -56.15 5.30
C ARG A 28 39.72 -57.45 6.06
N LEU A 29 39.02 -57.43 7.19
CA LEU A 29 38.73 -58.64 7.95
C LEU A 29 37.84 -59.61 7.17
N ARG A 30 36.97 -59.12 6.28
CA ARG A 30 36.19 -59.95 5.36
C ARG A 30 37.05 -60.55 4.27
N GLU A 31 37.93 -59.78 3.64
CA GLU A 31 38.88 -60.28 2.65
C GLU A 31 39.79 -61.35 3.28
N GLU A 32 40.35 -61.09 4.47
CA GLU A 32 41.15 -62.08 5.21
C GLU A 32 40.35 -63.33 5.62
N LEU A 33 39.05 -63.20 5.89
CA LEU A 33 38.17 -64.34 6.17
C LEU A 33 37.86 -65.11 4.89
N ASP A 34 37.54 -64.45 3.78
CA ASP A 34 37.23 -65.07 2.50
C ASP A 34 38.47 -65.79 1.93
N GLU A 35 39.68 -65.23 2.12
CA GLU A 35 40.95 -65.89 1.80
C GLU A 35 41.18 -67.16 2.63
N ARG A 36 40.93 -67.12 3.96
CA ARG A 36 41.01 -68.32 4.82
C ARG A 36 39.92 -69.35 4.54
N TYR A 37 38.73 -68.92 4.15
CA TYR A 37 37.60 -69.80 3.83
C TYR A 37 37.82 -70.57 2.52
N ASN A 38 38.58 -70.01 1.57
CA ASN A 38 38.95 -70.68 0.33
C ASN A 38 39.99 -71.81 0.51
N GLU A 39 40.70 -71.86 1.64
CA GLU A 39 41.70 -72.92 1.92
C GLU A 39 41.09 -74.15 2.61
N ASP A 40 39.98 -74.03 3.36
CA ASP A 40 39.54 -75.09 4.29
C ASP A 40 38.10 -75.64 4.15
N ASN A 41 37.24 -75.21 3.20
CA ASN A 41 35.88 -75.77 3.13
C ASN A 41 35.20 -75.76 1.75
N LEU A 42 35.23 -76.91 1.06
CA LEU A 42 34.39 -77.20 -0.11
C LEU A 42 33.01 -77.82 0.24
N ASN A 43 32.70 -78.07 1.52
CA ASN A 43 31.50 -78.84 1.92
C ASN A 43 30.64 -78.18 3.00
N LYS A 44 30.13 -76.95 2.77
CA LYS A 44 29.00 -76.42 3.56
C LYS A 44 27.75 -76.29 2.68
N SER A 45 26.63 -76.83 3.14
CA SER A 45 25.36 -76.84 2.41
C SER A 45 24.76 -75.43 2.30
N LEU A 46 24.03 -75.20 1.21
CA LEU A 46 23.29 -73.97 0.88
C LEU A 46 22.43 -73.47 2.06
N ASP A 47 21.90 -74.37 2.89
CA ASP A 47 21.07 -74.02 4.04
C ASP A 47 21.83 -73.29 5.16
N THR A 48 23.14 -73.56 5.31
CA THR A 48 23.99 -72.88 6.31
C THR A 48 24.28 -71.42 5.92
N ILE A 49 24.42 -71.16 4.62
CA ILE A 49 24.66 -69.82 4.07
C ILE A 49 23.41 -68.92 4.21
N VAL A 50 22.22 -69.51 4.18
CA VAL A 50 20.95 -68.79 4.30
C VAL A 50 20.66 -68.35 5.75
N TYR A 51 21.08 -69.14 6.75
CA TYR A 51 20.79 -68.84 8.17
C TYR A 51 21.75 -67.82 8.82
N GLU A 52 22.98 -67.67 8.33
CA GLU A 52 23.96 -66.72 8.90
C GLU A 52 23.95 -65.32 8.29
N LYS A 53 22.89 -64.95 7.54
CA LYS A 53 22.73 -63.56 7.09
C LYS A 53 22.25 -62.66 8.24
N LYS A 54 23.05 -62.54 9.30
CA LYS A 54 22.90 -61.48 10.30
C LYS A 54 23.00 -60.15 9.56
N ILE A 55 21.86 -59.47 9.42
CA ILE A 55 21.80 -58.12 8.88
C ILE A 55 22.50 -57.20 9.89
N TYR A 56 23.80 -57.02 9.75
CA TYR A 56 24.52 -55.99 10.49
C TYR A 56 23.91 -54.65 10.11
N LYS A 57 23.33 -53.96 11.10
CA LYS A 57 22.80 -52.61 10.94
C LYS A 57 23.96 -51.71 10.52
N LYS A 58 24.04 -51.38 9.22
CA LYS A 58 25.08 -50.48 8.70
C LYS A 58 25.06 -49.18 9.51
N GLU A 59 26.19 -48.85 10.14
CA GLU A 59 26.35 -47.55 10.80
C GLU A 59 26.18 -46.45 9.75
N LYS A 60 25.32 -45.47 10.02
CA LYS A 60 25.10 -44.34 9.11
C LYS A 60 26.19 -43.29 9.28
N CYS A 61 26.83 -42.90 8.17
CA CYS A 61 27.77 -41.79 8.13
C CYS A 61 27.09 -40.50 8.59
N PHE A 62 25.86 -40.24 8.16
CA PHE A 62 25.12 -39.02 8.51
C PHE A 62 24.00 -39.30 9.52
N ARG A 63 23.79 -38.40 10.49
CA ARG A 63 22.63 -38.46 11.40
C ARG A 63 21.32 -38.07 10.72
N SER A 64 21.41 -37.11 9.80
CA SER A 64 20.33 -36.65 8.92
C SER A 64 20.91 -36.29 7.57
N TYR A 65 20.08 -36.26 6.52
CA TYR A 65 20.54 -35.83 5.20
C TYR A 65 20.99 -34.35 5.17
N GLU A 66 20.48 -33.53 6.08
CA GLU A 66 20.86 -32.12 6.22
C GLU A 66 22.33 -31.95 6.58
N GLU A 67 22.94 -32.90 7.29
CA GLU A 67 24.38 -32.88 7.59
C GLU A 67 25.22 -32.96 6.30
N ALA A 68 24.77 -33.74 5.30
CA ALA A 68 25.42 -33.80 4.00
C ALA A 68 25.29 -32.46 3.26
N THR A 69 24.07 -31.90 3.20
CA THR A 69 23.82 -30.58 2.61
C THR A 69 24.66 -29.48 3.27
N TYR A 70 24.79 -29.50 4.60
CA TYR A 70 25.59 -28.54 5.35
C TYR A 70 27.09 -28.67 5.04
N LEU A 71 27.60 -29.90 5.00
CA LEU A 71 28.99 -30.18 4.66
C LEU A 71 29.32 -29.77 3.21
N SER A 72 28.41 -30.02 2.28
CA SER A 72 28.59 -29.63 0.87
C SER A 72 28.67 -28.12 0.68
N LYS A 73 27.94 -27.31 1.45
CA LYS A 73 28.09 -25.83 1.41
C LYS A 73 29.51 -25.38 1.78
N PHE A 74 30.13 -26.06 2.74
CA PHE A 74 31.49 -25.76 3.16
C PHE A 74 32.49 -26.12 2.05
N ILE A 75 32.37 -27.32 1.48
CA ILE A 75 33.27 -27.82 0.44
C ILE A 75 33.17 -27.00 -0.84
N LEU A 76 31.95 -26.58 -1.22
CA LEU A 76 31.72 -25.79 -2.43
C LEU A 76 32.43 -24.44 -2.41
N TYR A 77 32.83 -23.93 -1.24
CA TYR A 77 33.58 -22.69 -1.11
C TYR A 77 34.95 -22.74 -1.79
N ASN A 78 35.58 -23.93 -1.85
CA ASN A 78 36.90 -24.10 -2.45
C ASN A 78 36.89 -24.08 -3.99
N ARG A 79 35.73 -24.32 -4.63
CA ARG A 79 35.52 -24.23 -6.08
C ARG A 79 36.51 -25.01 -6.96
N THR A 80 37.11 -26.09 -6.43
CA THR A 80 38.04 -26.96 -7.17
C THR A 80 37.36 -28.23 -7.71
N LYS A 81 37.97 -28.88 -8.70
CA LYS A 81 37.47 -30.15 -9.29
C LYS A 81 37.39 -31.28 -8.26
N GLU A 82 38.36 -31.36 -7.35
CA GLU A 82 38.39 -32.33 -6.25
C GLU A 82 37.22 -32.07 -5.29
N SER A 83 36.93 -30.79 -5.02
CA SER A 83 35.82 -30.38 -4.18
C SER A 83 34.48 -30.83 -4.78
N PHE A 84 34.31 -30.73 -6.10
CA PHE A 84 33.10 -31.21 -6.79
C PHE A 84 32.97 -32.73 -6.75
N THR A 85 34.08 -33.44 -6.98
CA THR A 85 34.12 -34.91 -6.88
C THR A 85 33.76 -35.38 -5.47
N LEU A 86 34.24 -34.67 -4.45
CA LEU A 86 33.92 -34.95 -3.05
C LEU A 86 32.44 -34.70 -2.73
N ILE A 87 31.83 -33.64 -3.26
CA ILE A 87 30.39 -33.41 -3.11
C ILE A 87 29.60 -34.55 -3.74
N ILE A 88 30.00 -35.01 -4.93
CA ILE A 88 29.35 -36.14 -5.62
C ILE A 88 29.44 -37.41 -4.77
N SER A 89 30.59 -37.72 -4.19
CA SER A 89 30.77 -38.93 -3.36
C SER A 89 29.96 -38.85 -2.06
N LEU A 90 29.95 -37.70 -1.38
CA LEU A 90 29.15 -37.47 -0.17
C LEU A 90 27.67 -37.66 -0.42
N PHE A 91 27.13 -37.09 -1.51
CA PHE A 91 25.71 -37.25 -1.83
C PHE A 91 25.37 -38.66 -2.32
N LYS A 92 26.26 -39.37 -3.02
CA LYS A 92 26.08 -40.79 -3.33
C LYS A 92 25.93 -41.62 -2.05
N GLN A 93 26.77 -41.38 -1.05
CA GLN A 93 26.68 -42.04 0.26
C GLN A 93 25.40 -41.64 0.99
N CYS A 94 25.03 -40.35 0.98
CA CYS A 94 23.80 -39.87 1.59
C CYS A 94 22.54 -40.49 0.95
N ILE A 95 22.49 -40.58 -0.39
CA ILE A 95 21.41 -41.27 -1.11
C ILE A 95 21.36 -42.74 -0.72
N ASN A 96 22.50 -43.41 -0.58
CA ASN A 96 22.53 -44.81 -0.13
C ASN A 96 21.92 -45.00 1.27
N GLU A 97 22.14 -44.06 2.19
CA GLU A 97 21.59 -44.09 3.55
C GLU A 97 20.12 -43.65 3.64
N TYR A 98 19.68 -42.76 2.74
CA TYR A 98 18.36 -42.10 2.77
C TYR A 98 17.58 -42.25 1.45
N ARG A 99 17.61 -43.46 0.86
CA ARG A 99 17.02 -43.77 -0.47
C ARG A 99 15.55 -43.37 -0.66
N ARG A 100 14.75 -43.34 0.41
CA ARG A 100 13.32 -43.03 0.36
C ARG A 100 12.99 -41.56 0.62
N VAL A 101 13.99 -40.70 0.83
CA VAL A 101 13.77 -39.29 1.18
C VAL A 101 13.97 -38.41 -0.06
N PRO A 102 12.90 -37.85 -0.66
CA PRO A 102 12.98 -37.08 -1.91
C PRO A 102 13.88 -35.84 -1.81
N TYR A 103 13.91 -35.20 -0.64
CA TYR A 103 14.70 -33.99 -0.40
C TYR A 103 16.20 -34.18 -0.62
N VAL A 104 16.73 -35.38 -0.41
CA VAL A 104 18.16 -35.68 -0.64
C VAL A 104 18.51 -35.58 -2.11
N TYR A 105 17.64 -36.09 -2.98
CA TYR A 105 17.80 -36.03 -4.42
C TYR A 105 17.66 -34.60 -4.94
N ILE A 106 16.72 -33.84 -4.38
CA ILE A 106 16.50 -32.42 -4.70
C ILE A 106 17.75 -31.60 -4.34
N ASP A 107 18.24 -31.71 -3.11
CA ASP A 107 19.44 -31.00 -2.66
C ASP A 107 20.64 -31.37 -3.54
N PHE A 108 20.83 -32.67 -3.81
CA PHE A 108 21.93 -33.13 -4.65
C PHE A 108 21.85 -32.54 -6.06
N TRP A 109 20.66 -32.56 -6.67
CA TRP A 109 20.44 -31.99 -7.99
C TRP A 109 20.76 -30.49 -8.02
N LEU A 110 20.37 -29.74 -6.99
CA LEU A 110 20.66 -28.30 -6.88
C LEU A 110 22.17 -28.00 -6.79
N TYR A 111 22.92 -28.81 -6.03
CA TYR A 111 24.39 -28.68 -6.00
C TYR A 111 25.02 -28.97 -7.36
N LEU A 112 24.60 -30.04 -8.03
CA LEU A 112 25.11 -30.38 -9.35
C LEU A 112 24.79 -29.32 -10.39
N HIS A 113 23.55 -28.80 -10.38
CA HIS A 113 23.14 -27.69 -11.24
C HIS A 113 24.02 -26.46 -10.98
N SER A 114 24.27 -26.12 -9.72
CA SER A 114 25.14 -25.01 -9.32
C SER A 114 26.58 -25.19 -9.80
N ILE A 115 27.14 -26.40 -9.64
CA ILE A 115 28.49 -26.75 -10.12
C ILE A 115 28.56 -26.64 -11.64
N ARG A 116 27.56 -27.17 -12.35
CA ARG A 116 27.44 -27.08 -13.81
C ARG A 116 27.44 -25.63 -14.29
N CYS A 117 26.61 -24.79 -13.69
CA CYS A 117 26.55 -23.37 -14.00
C CYS A 117 27.87 -22.66 -13.70
N PHE A 118 28.57 -23.06 -12.63
CA PHE A 118 29.86 -22.50 -12.28
C PHE A 118 30.94 -22.88 -13.31
N ILE A 119 31.06 -24.16 -13.67
CA ILE A 119 32.03 -24.64 -14.68
C ILE A 119 31.76 -23.96 -16.02
N SER A 120 30.49 -23.89 -16.44
CA SER A 120 30.11 -23.22 -17.69
C SER A 120 30.54 -21.76 -17.76
N LYS A 121 30.36 -21.00 -16.68
CA LYS A 121 30.75 -19.59 -16.61
C LYS A 121 32.27 -19.39 -16.57
N ASN A 122 33.01 -20.41 -16.16
CA ASN A 122 34.44 -20.35 -15.90
C ASN A 122 35.21 -21.37 -16.78
N ASN A 123 34.70 -21.68 -17.97
CA ASN A 123 35.21 -22.73 -18.84
C ASN A 123 36.71 -22.60 -19.16
N ILE A 124 37.26 -21.38 -19.17
CA ILE A 124 38.68 -21.08 -19.38
C ILE A 124 39.58 -21.76 -18.35
N PHE A 125 39.09 -21.97 -17.12
CA PHE A 125 39.86 -22.56 -16.01
C PHE A 125 39.78 -24.10 -15.95
N TYR A 126 39.10 -24.74 -16.92
CA TYR A 126 38.94 -26.19 -16.96
C TYR A 126 39.45 -26.72 -18.31
N GLU A 127 40.42 -27.62 -18.25
CA GLU A 127 41.05 -28.22 -19.44
C GLU A 127 40.03 -28.88 -20.38
N ASP A 128 39.01 -29.54 -19.82
CA ASP A 128 37.90 -30.12 -20.58
C ASP A 128 36.54 -29.85 -19.90
N ALA A 129 36.14 -28.58 -19.92
CA ALA A 129 34.87 -28.14 -19.35
C ALA A 129 33.65 -28.90 -19.92
N ILE A 130 33.71 -29.31 -21.19
CA ILE A 130 32.59 -29.95 -21.89
C ILE A 130 32.38 -31.37 -21.37
N SER A 131 33.44 -32.17 -21.23
CA SER A 131 33.28 -33.52 -20.70
C SER A 131 32.81 -33.52 -19.25
N GLU A 132 33.30 -32.59 -18.42
CA GLU A 132 32.84 -32.41 -17.04
C GLU A 132 31.35 -32.04 -16.97
N ILE A 133 30.91 -31.08 -17.79
CA ILE A 133 29.48 -30.71 -17.89
C ILE A 133 28.64 -31.90 -18.33
N ASN A 134 29.10 -32.69 -19.31
CA ASN A 134 28.38 -33.88 -19.77
C ASN A 134 28.31 -34.98 -18.70
N TYR A 135 29.39 -35.18 -17.94
CA TYR A 135 29.41 -36.09 -16.81
C TYR A 135 28.41 -35.66 -15.72
N ILE A 136 28.38 -34.36 -15.38
CA ILE A 136 27.42 -33.81 -14.42
C ILE A 136 25.98 -33.96 -14.92
N ASN A 137 25.71 -33.65 -16.20
CA ASN A 137 24.39 -33.82 -16.80
C ASN A 137 23.90 -35.26 -16.69
N LYS A 138 24.76 -36.24 -16.99
CA LYS A 138 24.43 -37.67 -16.86
C LYS A 138 24.04 -38.05 -15.42
N ILE A 139 24.73 -37.48 -14.43
CA ILE A 139 24.39 -37.71 -13.01
C ILE A 139 23.07 -37.02 -12.65
N MET A 140 22.88 -35.77 -13.06
CA MET A 140 21.66 -35.00 -12.82
C MET A 140 20.42 -35.70 -13.38
N ASP A 141 20.50 -36.20 -14.61
CA ASP A 141 19.40 -36.94 -15.25
C ASP A 141 19.11 -38.25 -14.51
N ARG A 142 20.14 -38.97 -14.05
CA ARG A 142 19.96 -40.17 -13.20
C ARG A 142 19.29 -39.85 -11.86
N ILE A 143 19.61 -38.70 -11.26
CA ILE A 143 18.97 -38.26 -10.01
C ILE A 143 17.51 -37.91 -10.24
N LEU A 144 17.19 -37.17 -11.31
CA LEU A 144 15.80 -36.85 -11.67
C LEU A 144 15.00 -38.12 -11.93
N TYR A 145 15.57 -39.08 -12.68
CA TYR A 145 14.95 -40.38 -12.92
C TYR A 145 14.64 -41.10 -11.60
N ASN A 146 15.63 -41.23 -10.71
CA ASN A 146 15.43 -41.86 -9.40
C ASN A 146 14.38 -41.14 -8.55
N LEU A 147 14.34 -39.80 -8.62
CA LEU A 147 13.40 -38.97 -7.88
C LEU A 147 11.96 -39.14 -8.39
N THR A 148 11.77 -39.26 -9.72
CA THR A 148 10.44 -39.50 -10.32
C THR A 148 9.85 -40.85 -9.95
N ASN A 149 10.69 -41.84 -9.61
CA ASN A 149 10.26 -43.17 -9.17
C ASN A 149 9.85 -43.22 -7.68
N LEU A 150 10.02 -42.14 -6.92
CA LEU A 150 9.57 -42.06 -5.53
C LEU A 150 8.10 -41.64 -5.46
N GLU A 151 7.44 -41.99 -4.36
CA GLU A 151 6.10 -41.48 -4.06
C GLU A 151 6.20 -40.00 -3.64
N LEU A 152 5.73 -39.10 -4.52
CA LEU A 152 5.86 -37.65 -4.34
C LEU A 152 4.51 -36.97 -4.09
N ASN A 153 4.48 -36.03 -3.15
CA ASN A 153 3.37 -35.09 -2.99
C ASN A 153 3.37 -34.05 -4.13
N LEU A 154 2.26 -33.31 -4.30
CA LEU A 154 2.10 -32.30 -5.36
C LEU A 154 3.20 -31.23 -5.35
N LYS A 155 3.62 -30.79 -4.15
CA LYS A 155 4.69 -29.78 -3.99
C LYS A 155 6.03 -30.29 -4.54
N LEU A 156 6.38 -31.54 -4.24
CA LEU A 156 7.60 -32.18 -4.73
C LEU A 156 7.51 -32.46 -6.25
N LYS A 157 6.35 -32.87 -6.76
CA LYS A 157 6.11 -33.02 -8.21
C LYS A 157 6.35 -31.71 -8.97
N TYR A 158 5.89 -30.59 -8.41
CA TYR A 158 6.17 -29.26 -8.98
C TYR A 158 7.66 -28.94 -8.99
N LEU A 159 8.39 -29.23 -7.90
CA LEU A 159 9.84 -29.02 -7.85
C LEU A 159 10.59 -29.87 -8.89
N VAL A 160 10.20 -31.13 -9.07
CA VAL A 160 10.77 -32.01 -10.10
C VAL A 160 10.51 -31.46 -11.50
N TYR A 161 9.29 -31.01 -11.78
CA TYR A 161 8.95 -30.36 -13.05
C TYR A 161 9.82 -29.11 -13.28
N PHE A 162 9.95 -28.25 -12.26
CA PHE A 162 10.76 -27.04 -12.33
C PHE A 162 12.25 -27.36 -12.60
N MET A 163 12.82 -28.35 -11.91
CA MET A 163 14.20 -28.79 -12.13
C MET A 163 14.41 -29.33 -13.56
N SER A 164 13.47 -30.16 -14.05
CA SER A 164 13.52 -30.66 -15.42
C SER A 164 13.43 -29.52 -16.44
N PHE A 165 12.55 -28.54 -16.21
CA PHE A 165 12.41 -27.37 -17.06
C PHE A 165 13.68 -26.52 -17.09
N CYS A 166 14.27 -26.23 -15.92
CA CYS A 166 15.55 -25.53 -15.83
C CYS A 166 16.67 -26.29 -16.54
N ASN A 167 16.71 -27.63 -16.42
CA ASN A 167 17.69 -28.45 -17.12
C ASN A 167 17.61 -28.26 -18.64
N GLU A 168 16.41 -28.33 -19.20
CA GLU A 168 16.15 -28.18 -20.64
C GLU A 168 16.41 -26.76 -21.14
N MET A 169 16.05 -25.72 -20.37
CA MET A 169 16.33 -24.33 -20.72
C MET A 169 17.82 -23.99 -20.77
N ASP A 170 18.63 -24.66 -19.93
CA ASP A 170 20.06 -24.42 -19.85
C ASP A 170 20.87 -25.24 -20.88
N LYS A 171 20.41 -26.44 -21.27
CA LYS A 171 21.09 -27.32 -22.26
C LYS A 171 21.57 -26.61 -23.54
N PRO A 172 20.74 -25.83 -24.27
CA PRO A 172 21.18 -25.18 -25.51
C PRO A 172 22.23 -24.09 -25.28
N GLN A 173 22.35 -23.56 -24.06
CA GLN A 173 23.30 -22.50 -23.73
C GLN A 173 24.72 -23.05 -23.46
N LEU A 174 24.84 -24.35 -23.22
CA LEU A 174 26.05 -25.01 -22.75
C LEU A 174 26.82 -25.75 -23.87
N ILE A 175 26.17 -26.07 -24.99
CA ILE A 175 26.72 -26.91 -26.06
C ILE A 175 27.29 -26.08 -27.24
N THR A 176 26.93 -24.80 -27.37
CA THR A 176 27.24 -23.97 -28.55
C THR A 176 28.67 -23.39 -28.59
N SER A 177 29.67 -24.00 -27.94
CA SER A 177 31.00 -23.38 -27.78
C SER A 177 32.10 -23.88 -28.72
N LYS A 178 31.78 -24.62 -29.80
CA LYS A 178 32.81 -25.08 -30.76
C LYS A 178 32.86 -24.34 -32.09
N ASP A 179 31.82 -23.58 -32.45
CA ASP A 179 31.88 -22.69 -33.60
C ASP A 179 32.01 -21.25 -33.12
N SER A 180 33.02 -20.58 -33.63
CA SER A 180 33.45 -19.17 -33.48
C SER A 180 32.33 -18.11 -33.37
N VAL A 181 31.56 -18.11 -32.28
CA VAL A 181 30.46 -17.14 -32.07
C VAL A 181 30.46 -16.60 -30.63
N ASN A 182 31.08 -15.42 -30.52
CA ASN A 182 30.65 -14.24 -29.75
C ASN A 182 30.77 -14.25 -28.22
N ALA A 183 31.86 -13.64 -27.73
CA ALA A 183 31.89 -12.92 -26.44
C ALA A 183 30.69 -11.95 -26.28
N ASN A 184 30.12 -11.47 -27.39
CA ASN A 184 28.88 -10.70 -27.39
C ASN A 184 27.75 -11.48 -26.70
N ASN A 185 27.58 -12.80 -26.85
CA ASN A 185 26.43 -13.51 -26.26
C ASN A 185 26.33 -13.44 -24.72
N PHE A 186 27.45 -13.30 -24.01
CA PHE A 186 27.42 -13.16 -22.55
C PHE A 186 27.05 -11.73 -22.14
N GLU A 187 27.69 -10.73 -22.75
CA GLU A 187 27.35 -9.32 -22.54
C GLU A 187 25.90 -9.04 -22.93
N LEU A 188 25.43 -9.64 -24.02
CA LEU A 188 24.06 -9.57 -24.51
C LEU A 188 23.06 -10.17 -23.48
N LYS A 189 23.38 -11.31 -22.86
CA LYS A 189 22.54 -11.88 -21.78
C LYS A 189 22.60 -11.05 -20.51
N LEU A 190 23.75 -10.47 -20.18
CA LEU A 190 23.91 -9.61 -19.02
C LEU A 190 23.03 -8.36 -19.15
N ILE A 191 23.07 -7.70 -20.32
CA ILE A 191 22.24 -6.54 -20.62
C ILE A 191 20.76 -6.93 -20.62
N LYS A 192 20.37 -8.07 -21.24
CA LYS A 192 18.99 -8.56 -21.21
C LYS A 192 18.48 -8.79 -19.78
N ASN A 193 19.27 -9.45 -18.94
CA ASN A 193 18.91 -9.72 -17.55
C ASN A 193 18.85 -8.43 -16.72
N GLN A 194 19.77 -7.50 -16.93
CA GLN A 194 19.79 -6.19 -16.29
C GLN A 194 18.54 -5.39 -16.67
N VAL A 195 18.16 -5.38 -17.95
CA VAL A 195 16.96 -4.74 -18.47
C VAL A 195 15.69 -5.36 -17.87
N LEU A 196 15.62 -6.69 -17.76
CA LEU A 196 14.50 -7.37 -17.11
C LEU A 196 14.42 -7.08 -15.61
N ASP A 197 15.55 -7.07 -14.90
CA ASP A 197 15.61 -6.74 -13.48
C ASP A 197 15.14 -5.30 -13.22
N TYR A 198 15.61 -4.35 -14.03
CA TYR A 198 15.12 -2.96 -13.95
C TYR A 198 13.65 -2.84 -14.31
N HIS A 199 13.16 -3.56 -15.33
CA HIS A 199 11.74 -3.57 -15.67
C HIS A 199 10.87 -4.06 -14.51
N ILE A 200 11.27 -5.16 -13.86
CA ILE A 200 10.56 -5.72 -12.69
C ILE A 200 10.62 -4.74 -11.52
N LYS A 201 11.79 -4.14 -11.26
CA LYS A 201 11.95 -3.14 -10.20
C LYS A 201 11.10 -1.90 -10.45
N SER A 202 10.99 -1.42 -11.70
CA SER A 202 10.12 -0.30 -12.06
C SER A 202 8.64 -0.64 -11.83
N LEU A 203 8.19 -1.83 -12.22
CA LEU A 203 6.81 -2.28 -11.95
C LEU A 203 6.53 -2.37 -10.44
N HIS A 204 7.47 -2.91 -9.66
CA HIS A 204 7.36 -2.95 -8.21
C HIS A 204 7.35 -1.55 -7.59
N GLY A 205 8.18 -0.62 -8.10
CA GLY A 205 8.19 0.78 -7.68
C GLY A 205 6.83 1.45 -7.90
N ILE A 206 6.26 1.31 -9.10
CA ILE A 206 4.92 1.82 -9.44
C ILE A 206 3.85 1.20 -8.54
N GLN A 207 3.90 -0.12 -8.31
CA GLN A 207 2.95 -0.81 -7.43
C GLN A 207 3.06 -0.31 -5.98
N ASN A 208 4.29 -0.16 -5.46
CA ASN A 208 4.54 0.32 -4.11
C ASN A 208 4.09 1.77 -3.94
N PHE A 209 4.37 2.62 -4.93
CA PHE A 209 3.89 4.00 -4.95
C PHE A 209 2.36 4.05 -4.99
N GLY A 210 1.71 3.24 -5.84
CA GLY A 210 0.25 3.13 -5.87
C GLY A 210 -0.36 2.64 -4.56
N ASN A 211 0.34 1.77 -3.82
CA ASN A 211 -0.08 1.35 -2.49
C ASN A 211 0.15 2.44 -1.43
N ALA A 212 1.25 3.21 -1.55
CA ALA A 212 1.54 4.33 -0.66
C ALA A 212 0.50 5.44 -0.82
N ILE A 213 0.12 5.78 -2.06
CA ILE A 213 -0.94 6.76 -2.36
C ILE A 213 -2.29 6.35 -1.72
N LYS A 214 -2.62 5.06 -1.74
CA LYS A 214 -3.89 4.57 -1.15
C LYS A 214 -3.98 4.76 0.37
N ASN A 215 -2.85 4.93 1.05
CA ASN A 215 -2.75 5.00 2.50
C ASN A 215 -2.34 6.40 3.00
N LEU A 216 -2.57 7.45 2.20
CA LEU A 216 -2.24 8.84 2.57
C LEU A 216 -3.22 9.41 3.60
N ASN A 217 -2.96 9.14 4.88
CA ASN A 217 -3.78 9.63 5.99
C ASN A 217 -3.09 10.73 6.83
N GLY A 218 -1.85 11.10 6.52
CA GLY A 218 -1.08 12.09 7.27
C GLY A 218 0.21 12.55 6.58
N GLN A 219 0.86 13.55 7.17
CA GLN A 219 2.07 14.18 6.60
C GLN A 219 3.26 13.23 6.54
N ILE A 220 3.36 12.27 7.47
CA ILE A 220 4.44 11.28 7.50
C ILE A 220 4.28 10.31 6.32
N GLU A 221 3.05 9.89 6.04
CA GLU A 221 2.70 9.03 4.91
C GLU A 221 2.92 9.74 3.58
N ILE A 222 2.63 11.05 3.51
CA ILE A 222 2.95 11.89 2.34
C ILE A 222 4.47 11.91 2.09
N ASN A 223 5.27 12.20 3.11
CA ASN A 223 6.72 12.21 2.99
C ASN A 223 7.27 10.81 2.61
N SER A 224 6.68 9.73 3.14
CA SER A 224 7.04 8.36 2.79
C SER A 224 6.69 8.02 1.33
N ALA A 225 5.50 8.41 0.87
CA ALA A 225 5.10 8.23 -0.52
C ALA A 225 5.99 9.02 -1.49
N GLN A 226 6.41 10.22 -1.11
CA GLN A 226 7.35 11.05 -1.87
C GLN A 226 8.74 10.39 -1.97
N ASN A 227 9.26 9.83 -0.88
CA ASN A 227 10.53 9.08 -0.92
C ASN A 227 10.44 7.85 -1.85
N ILE A 228 9.33 7.10 -1.79
CA ILE A 228 9.09 5.95 -2.68
C ILE A 228 9.00 6.38 -4.15
N TYR A 229 8.40 7.55 -4.41
CA TYR A 229 8.32 8.14 -5.74
C TYR A 229 9.72 8.50 -6.28
N ASP A 230 10.54 9.20 -5.49
CA ASP A 230 11.89 9.60 -5.89
C ASP A 230 12.80 8.39 -6.16
N GLU A 231 12.70 7.33 -5.35
CA GLU A 231 13.40 6.07 -5.60
C GLU A 231 12.92 5.40 -6.89
N SER A 232 11.61 5.40 -7.13
CA SER A 232 11.02 4.81 -8.34
C SER A 232 11.46 5.55 -9.61
N ILE A 233 11.54 6.89 -9.57
CA ILE A 233 12.07 7.68 -10.69
C ILE A 233 13.53 7.33 -10.99
N LYS A 234 14.38 7.21 -9.97
CA LYS A 234 15.79 6.83 -10.17
C LYS A 234 15.90 5.47 -10.87
N VAL A 235 15.09 4.50 -10.45
CA VAL A 235 15.04 3.18 -11.07
C VAL A 235 14.53 3.27 -12.52
N LEU A 236 13.51 4.09 -12.79
CA LEU A 236 12.98 4.31 -14.14
C LEU A 236 14.02 4.90 -15.10
N ILE A 237 14.77 5.91 -14.68
CA ILE A 237 15.83 6.53 -15.49
C ILE A 237 16.94 5.51 -15.81
N LEU A 238 17.30 4.65 -14.84
CA LEU A 238 18.28 3.59 -15.05
C LEU A 238 17.75 2.49 -15.98
N ALA A 239 16.46 2.17 -15.88
CA ALA A 239 15.77 1.23 -16.75
C ALA A 239 15.78 1.74 -18.19
N GLU A 240 15.39 3.00 -18.41
CA GLU A 240 15.36 3.65 -19.72
C GLU A 240 16.75 3.65 -20.37
N LYS A 241 17.79 4.07 -19.64
CA LYS A 241 19.18 4.00 -20.13
C LYS A 241 19.59 2.58 -20.50
N SER A 242 19.22 1.59 -19.69
CA SER A 242 19.53 0.18 -19.95
C SER A 242 18.78 -0.35 -21.19
N TYR A 243 17.52 0.04 -21.38
CA TYR A 243 16.72 -0.29 -22.55
C TYR A 243 17.26 0.38 -23.82
N ALA A 244 17.67 1.65 -23.76
CA ALA A 244 18.29 2.34 -24.89
C ALA A 244 19.60 1.64 -25.33
N LEU A 245 20.44 1.26 -24.37
CA LEU A 245 21.64 0.44 -24.65
C LEU A 245 21.28 -0.92 -25.25
N TYR A 246 20.21 -1.55 -24.77
CA TYR A 246 19.71 -2.84 -25.27
C TYR A 246 19.16 -2.74 -26.69
N VAL A 247 18.38 -1.71 -27.02
CA VAL A 247 17.87 -1.50 -28.38
C VAL A 247 19.01 -1.20 -29.35
N ASN A 248 19.92 -0.29 -28.98
CA ASN A 248 21.03 0.13 -29.82
C ASN A 248 22.01 -1.02 -30.12
N LYS A 249 22.34 -1.86 -29.12
CA LYS A 249 23.25 -2.99 -29.32
C LYS A 249 22.63 -4.15 -30.12
N PHE A 250 21.30 -4.29 -30.12
CA PHE A 250 20.61 -5.44 -30.71
C PHE A 250 19.93 -5.12 -32.05
N GLY A 251 20.26 -3.98 -32.67
CA GLY A 251 19.86 -3.68 -34.05
C GLY A 251 18.37 -3.90 -34.33
N TYR A 252 17.49 -3.47 -33.41
CA TYR A 252 16.05 -3.59 -33.58
C TYR A 252 15.53 -5.03 -33.70
N LEU A 253 16.19 -5.99 -33.03
CA LEU A 253 15.68 -7.35 -32.92
C LEU A 253 14.26 -7.38 -32.33
N ARG A 254 13.40 -8.23 -32.91
CA ARG A 254 11.97 -8.34 -32.58
C ARG A 254 11.70 -8.45 -31.07
N GLU A 255 12.41 -9.35 -30.40
CA GLU A 255 12.21 -9.58 -28.95
C GLU A 255 12.58 -8.35 -28.12
N THR A 256 13.65 -7.67 -28.50
CA THR A 256 14.14 -6.45 -27.84
C THR A 256 13.14 -5.31 -27.98
N LEU A 257 12.62 -5.10 -29.19
CA LEU A 257 11.62 -4.09 -29.46
C LEU A 257 10.27 -4.39 -28.79
N GLN A 258 9.85 -5.65 -28.74
CA GLN A 258 8.64 -6.04 -28.02
C GLN A 258 8.76 -5.83 -26.52
N LEU A 259 9.93 -6.12 -25.94
CA LEU A 259 10.18 -5.89 -24.53
C LEU A 259 10.22 -4.39 -24.21
N TYR A 260 10.84 -3.60 -25.09
CA TYR A 260 10.90 -2.15 -24.93
C TYR A 260 9.54 -1.48 -25.12
N SER A 261 8.75 -1.91 -26.10
CA SER A 261 7.38 -1.39 -26.28
C SER A 261 6.48 -1.71 -25.09
N LEU A 262 6.62 -2.89 -24.49
CA LEU A 262 5.95 -3.22 -23.22
C LEU A 262 6.41 -2.33 -22.06
N PHE A 263 7.68 -1.99 -21.98
CA PHE A 263 8.19 -1.04 -20.98
C PHE A 263 7.60 0.37 -21.20
N LEU A 264 7.63 0.88 -22.44
CA LEU A 264 7.08 2.18 -22.77
C LEU A 264 5.57 2.27 -22.47
N ASN A 265 4.80 1.23 -22.82
CA ASN A 265 3.36 1.18 -22.56
C ASN A 265 3.01 1.02 -21.08
N ASN A 266 3.60 0.04 -20.40
CA ASN A 266 3.14 -0.38 -19.07
C ASN A 266 3.83 0.39 -17.93
N VAL A 267 5.02 0.93 -18.20
CA VAL A 267 5.87 1.51 -17.16
C VAL A 267 6.03 3.03 -17.36
N MET A 268 6.36 3.47 -18.57
CA MET A 268 6.55 4.91 -18.85
C MET A 268 5.24 5.64 -19.17
N GLY A 269 4.19 4.92 -19.59
CA GLY A 269 2.93 5.53 -19.99
C GLY A 269 3.02 6.31 -21.31
N ASN A 270 3.97 5.96 -22.19
CA ASN A 270 4.21 6.61 -23.49
C ASN A 270 3.77 5.70 -24.66
N PRO A 271 2.46 5.56 -24.93
CA PRO A 271 1.97 4.66 -25.96
C PRO A 271 2.35 5.09 -27.38
N GLU A 272 2.48 6.40 -27.63
CA GLU A 272 2.84 6.94 -28.94
C GLU A 272 4.24 6.49 -29.38
N GLN A 273 5.22 6.57 -28.48
CA GLN A 273 6.58 6.07 -28.73
C GLN A 273 6.60 4.54 -28.87
N SER A 274 5.80 3.82 -28.08
CA SER A 274 5.66 2.37 -28.23
C SER A 274 5.15 1.99 -29.63
N ASP A 275 4.15 2.70 -30.13
CA ASP A 275 3.55 2.46 -31.45
C ASP A 275 4.55 2.73 -32.58
N GLU A 276 5.41 3.74 -32.44
CA GLU A 276 6.52 4.00 -33.36
C GLU A 276 7.47 2.79 -33.46
N PHE A 277 7.90 2.21 -32.33
CA PHE A 277 8.75 1.02 -32.33
C PHE A 277 8.04 -0.24 -32.84
N LEU A 278 6.72 -0.36 -32.62
CA LEU A 278 5.91 -1.44 -33.19
C LEU A 278 5.76 -1.29 -34.71
N ASN A 279 5.67 -0.07 -35.22
CA ASN A 279 5.63 0.22 -36.66
C ASN A 279 6.97 -0.10 -37.33
N ILE A 280 8.10 0.24 -36.70
CA ILE A 280 9.44 -0.19 -37.14
C ILE A 280 9.52 -1.72 -37.22
N LEU A 281 8.95 -2.41 -36.22
CA LEU A 281 8.91 -3.87 -36.18
C LEU A 281 8.06 -4.46 -37.32
N SER A 282 6.90 -3.88 -37.62
CA SER A 282 6.06 -4.33 -38.75
C SER A 282 6.71 -4.07 -40.10
N ASN A 283 7.39 -2.94 -40.29
CA ASN A 283 8.07 -2.61 -41.55
C ASN A 283 9.25 -3.55 -41.81
N ASN A 284 10.03 -3.89 -40.78
CA ASN A 284 11.11 -4.87 -40.88
C ASN A 284 10.60 -6.30 -41.20
N GLU A 285 9.37 -6.67 -40.81
CA GLU A 285 8.75 -7.96 -41.19
C GLU A 285 8.32 -8.02 -42.66
N VAL A 286 7.99 -6.88 -43.28
CA VAL A 286 7.60 -6.81 -44.70
C VAL A 286 8.84 -6.94 -45.60
N GLU A 287 9.91 -6.19 -45.31
CA GLU A 287 11.14 -6.22 -46.10
C GLU A 287 11.88 -7.56 -46.07
N ALA A 288 11.81 -8.30 -44.95
CA ALA A 288 12.42 -9.61 -44.82
C ALA A 288 11.71 -10.71 -45.65
N ASN A 289 10.43 -10.51 -45.98
CA ASN A 289 9.65 -11.43 -46.80
C ASN A 289 9.79 -11.15 -48.31
N ASP A 290 9.95 -9.89 -48.71
CA ASP A 290 10.13 -9.52 -50.12
C ASP A 290 11.51 -9.90 -50.68
N LYS A 291 12.54 -10.06 -49.83
CA LYS A 291 13.88 -10.51 -50.26
C LYS A 291 14.01 -12.02 -50.50
N LYS A 292 12.97 -12.83 -50.25
CA LYS A 292 12.97 -14.29 -50.49
C LYS A 292 12.07 -14.77 -51.63
N GLY A 293 11.53 -13.86 -52.45
CA GLY A 293 10.47 -14.17 -53.40
C GLY A 293 10.76 -13.90 -54.88
N LYS A 294 11.90 -14.33 -55.45
CA LYS A 294 12.07 -14.39 -56.91
C LYS A 294 12.88 -15.60 -57.37
N LYS A 295 12.19 -16.74 -57.51
CA LYS A 295 12.35 -17.77 -58.55
C LYS A 295 11.63 -19.04 -58.07
N TYR A 296 10.48 -19.33 -58.65
CA TYR A 296 10.22 -20.59 -59.38
C TYR A 296 8.78 -20.55 -59.89
N GLU A 297 8.64 -20.57 -61.22
CA GLU A 297 7.38 -20.76 -61.91
C GLU A 297 6.92 -22.21 -61.82
N LYS A 298 5.59 -22.35 -61.75
CA LYS A 298 4.72 -23.42 -62.28
C LYS A 298 5.40 -24.75 -62.69
N SER A 299 5.05 -25.81 -61.97
CA SER A 299 4.50 -27.02 -62.59
C SER A 299 3.58 -27.75 -61.60
N GLU A 300 2.49 -28.25 -62.14
CA GLU A 300 1.50 -29.08 -61.46
C GLU A 300 2.10 -30.45 -61.09
N GLY A 301 1.55 -31.07 -60.05
CA GLY A 301 1.73 -32.51 -59.81
C GLY A 301 2.18 -32.87 -58.40
N ILE A 302 1.19 -32.95 -57.49
CA ILE A 302 1.12 -33.94 -56.41
C ILE A 302 2.36 -34.04 -55.51
N SER A 303 2.35 -33.31 -54.38
CA SER A 303 2.58 -33.90 -53.04
C SER A 303 2.69 -32.83 -51.95
N SER A 304 2.26 -33.24 -50.75
CA SER A 304 2.65 -32.71 -49.44
C SER A 304 1.70 -31.72 -48.72
N LEU A 305 0.95 -32.35 -47.82
CA LEU A 305 0.08 -31.87 -46.75
C LEU A 305 0.79 -31.03 -45.65
N LYS A 306 1.75 -30.15 -45.97
CA LYS A 306 2.58 -29.45 -44.94
C LYS A 306 2.65 -27.92 -45.03
N GLY A 307 1.82 -27.27 -45.86
CA GLY A 307 1.92 -25.82 -46.09
C GLY A 307 1.16 -24.88 -45.13
N ASP A 308 0.14 -25.35 -44.40
CA ASP A 308 -0.90 -24.41 -43.88
C ASP A 308 -1.03 -24.31 -42.36
N SER A 309 -0.03 -24.79 -41.61
CA SER A 309 -0.06 -24.71 -40.14
C SER A 309 0.15 -23.29 -39.59
N SER A 310 0.85 -22.42 -40.34
CA SER A 310 1.21 -21.07 -39.89
C SER A 310 0.07 -20.06 -40.09
N LYS A 311 -0.64 -20.10 -41.23
CA LYS A 311 -1.83 -19.27 -41.49
C LYS A 311 -2.98 -19.66 -40.56
N ARG A 312 -3.23 -20.97 -40.39
CA ARG A 312 -4.25 -21.47 -39.46
C ARG A 312 -3.94 -21.10 -38.01
N LYS A 313 -2.66 -21.15 -37.57
CA LYS A 313 -2.24 -20.66 -36.24
C LYS A 313 -2.39 -19.15 -36.08
N ARG A 314 -2.10 -18.33 -37.11
CA ARG A 314 -2.32 -16.87 -37.06
C ARG A 314 -3.81 -16.52 -36.93
N ILE A 315 -4.68 -17.20 -37.68
CA ILE A 315 -6.13 -17.01 -37.60
C ILE A 315 -6.67 -17.49 -36.25
N LEU A 316 -6.20 -18.64 -35.73
CA LEU A 316 -6.55 -19.10 -34.39
C LEU A 316 -6.08 -18.13 -33.30
N LYS A 317 -4.86 -17.58 -33.41
CA LYS A 317 -4.31 -16.61 -32.46
C LYS A 317 -5.09 -15.31 -32.47
N LYS A 318 -5.47 -14.78 -33.65
CA LYS A 318 -6.35 -13.60 -33.76
C LYS A 318 -7.75 -13.86 -33.17
N ASN A 319 -8.33 -15.03 -33.42
CA ASN A 319 -9.64 -15.39 -32.87
C ASN A 319 -9.63 -15.68 -31.36
N LEU A 320 -8.53 -16.22 -30.82
CA LEU A 320 -8.33 -16.38 -29.38
C LEU A 320 -8.06 -15.02 -28.71
N LEU A 321 -7.25 -14.16 -29.33
CA LEU A 321 -7.04 -12.80 -28.83
C LEU A 321 -8.36 -12.02 -28.79
N SER A 322 -9.14 -12.04 -29.86
CA SER A 322 -10.42 -11.30 -29.91
C SER A 322 -11.43 -11.84 -28.89
N LYS A 323 -11.48 -13.16 -28.68
CA LYS A 323 -12.32 -13.78 -27.64
C LYS A 323 -11.87 -13.45 -26.22
N CYS A 324 -10.57 -13.31 -25.96
CA CYS A 324 -10.04 -12.92 -24.65
C CYS A 324 -10.09 -11.40 -24.42
N GLN A 325 -9.95 -10.59 -25.46
CA GLN A 325 -9.99 -9.12 -25.39
C GLN A 325 -11.40 -8.58 -25.20
N LYS A 326 -12.43 -9.21 -25.80
CA LYS A 326 -13.82 -8.78 -25.68
C LYS A 326 -14.35 -8.71 -24.23
N PRO A 327 -14.14 -9.71 -23.34
CA PRO A 327 -14.54 -9.60 -21.94
C PRO A 327 -13.72 -8.56 -21.18
N LEU A 328 -12.43 -8.40 -21.52
CA LEU A 328 -11.55 -7.39 -20.91
C LEU A 328 -12.01 -5.96 -21.27
N TYR A 329 -12.34 -5.72 -22.54
CA TYR A 329 -12.88 -4.45 -23.00
C TYR A 329 -14.25 -4.15 -22.37
N ASN A 330 -15.13 -5.15 -22.28
CA ASN A 330 -16.41 -5.01 -21.59
C ASN A 330 -16.24 -4.72 -20.09
N PHE A 331 -15.24 -5.32 -19.44
CA PHE A 331 -14.91 -5.03 -18.05
C PHE A 331 -14.38 -3.61 -17.89
N TYR A 332 -13.46 -3.18 -18.76
CA TYR A 332 -12.93 -1.82 -18.77
C TYR A 332 -14.04 -0.79 -18.97
N LYS A 333 -14.93 -1.00 -19.94
CA LYS A 333 -16.09 -0.11 -20.20
C LYS A 333 -17.03 -0.01 -18.99
N LYS A 334 -17.32 -1.13 -18.32
CA LYS A 334 -18.10 -1.13 -17.07
C LYS A 334 -17.38 -0.41 -15.93
N GLY A 335 -16.06 -0.57 -15.83
CA GLY A 335 -15.22 0.15 -14.87
C GLY A 335 -15.26 1.66 -15.11
N GLN A 336 -15.18 2.10 -16.38
CA GLN A 336 -15.31 3.51 -16.74
C GLN A 336 -16.67 4.10 -16.35
N TYR A 337 -17.78 3.37 -16.58
CA TYR A 337 -19.10 3.83 -16.13
C TYR A 337 -19.20 3.94 -14.61
N LEU A 338 -18.60 3.01 -13.86
CA LEU A 338 -18.58 3.05 -12.40
C LEU A 338 -17.74 4.23 -11.89
N LEU A 339 -16.59 4.50 -12.52
CA LEU A 339 -15.75 5.64 -12.19
C LEU A 339 -16.43 6.98 -12.51
N LEU A 340 -17.14 7.06 -13.64
CA LEU A 340 -17.96 8.22 -13.99
C LEU A 340 -19.09 8.46 -12.97
N LEU A 341 -19.79 7.41 -12.56
CA LEU A 341 -20.81 7.49 -11.52
C LEU A 341 -20.23 7.97 -10.18
N ALA A 342 -19.04 7.47 -9.80
CA ALA A 342 -18.34 7.91 -8.60
C ALA A 342 -17.94 9.39 -8.67
N MET A 343 -17.48 9.88 -9.83
CA MET A 343 -17.20 11.31 -10.04
C MET A 343 -18.45 12.16 -9.91
N ILE A 344 -19.57 11.76 -10.52
CA ILE A 344 -20.85 12.49 -10.41
C ILE A 344 -21.32 12.54 -8.95
N LEU A 345 -21.27 11.42 -8.23
CA LEU A 345 -21.61 11.37 -6.81
C LEU A 345 -20.68 12.27 -5.98
N GLY A 346 -19.37 12.25 -6.26
CA GLY A 346 -18.38 13.12 -5.61
C GLY A 346 -18.70 14.60 -5.80
N ILE A 347 -19.10 15.02 -7.00
CA ILE A 347 -19.51 16.40 -7.29
C ILE A 347 -20.77 16.78 -6.50
N ILE A 348 -21.79 15.91 -6.47
CA ILE A 348 -23.03 16.14 -5.72
C ILE A 348 -22.73 16.27 -4.22
N PHE A 349 -21.93 15.37 -3.65
CA PHE A 349 -21.56 15.44 -2.24
C PHE A 349 -20.73 16.69 -1.92
N ASN A 350 -19.83 17.11 -2.82
CA ASN A 350 -19.07 18.33 -2.62
C ASN A 350 -19.99 19.56 -2.59
N PHE A 351 -20.99 19.62 -3.49
CA PHE A 351 -21.99 20.69 -3.49
C PHE A 351 -22.81 20.72 -2.19
N ILE A 352 -23.24 19.55 -1.70
CA ILE A 352 -23.94 19.43 -0.41
C ILE A 352 -23.03 19.92 0.74
N ASN A 353 -21.76 19.51 0.75
CA ASN A 353 -20.81 19.93 1.78
C ASN A 353 -20.60 21.45 1.79
N VAL A 354 -20.44 22.08 0.62
CA VAL A 354 -20.31 23.54 0.52
C VAL A 354 -21.52 24.25 1.14
N ASN A 355 -22.74 23.75 0.89
CA ASN A 355 -23.95 24.32 1.49
C ASN A 355 -24.01 24.11 3.01
N ILE A 356 -23.55 22.97 3.52
CA ILE A 356 -23.49 22.72 4.96
C ILE A 356 -22.45 23.64 5.61
N TYR A 357 -21.28 23.82 5.00
CA TYR A 357 -20.23 24.69 5.53
C TYR A 357 -20.66 26.15 5.54
N SER A 358 -21.29 26.67 4.49
CA SER A 358 -21.81 28.05 4.49
C SER A 358 -22.89 28.25 5.57
N THR A 359 -23.71 27.23 5.79
CA THR A 359 -24.69 27.23 6.89
C THR A 359 -23.98 27.27 8.24
N ILE A 360 -22.98 26.42 8.49
CA ILE A 360 -22.21 26.42 9.75
C ILE A 360 -21.49 27.76 9.96
N GLU A 361 -20.87 28.32 8.92
CA GLU A 361 -20.19 29.62 8.97
C GLU A 361 -21.14 30.74 9.41
N SER A 362 -22.33 30.82 8.81
CA SER A 362 -23.35 31.80 9.21
C SER A 362 -23.82 31.63 10.67
N HIS A 363 -23.91 30.39 11.15
CA HIS A 363 -24.27 30.11 12.54
C HIS A 363 -23.14 30.48 13.51
N LEU A 364 -21.87 30.21 13.15
CA LEU A 364 -20.71 30.61 13.94
C LEU A 364 -20.56 32.13 14.01
N GLU A 365 -20.80 32.84 12.90
CA GLU A 365 -20.81 34.30 12.88
C GLU A 365 -21.88 34.85 13.83
N THR A 366 -23.08 34.26 13.82
CA THR A 366 -24.15 34.66 14.73
C THR A 366 -23.80 34.36 16.20
N MET A 367 -23.17 33.20 16.48
CA MET A 367 -22.68 32.88 17.82
C MET A 367 -21.62 33.87 18.28
N TYR A 368 -20.66 34.22 17.42
CA TYR A 368 -19.62 35.20 17.72
C TYR A 368 -20.21 36.58 18.04
N ILE A 369 -21.17 37.05 17.24
CA ILE A 369 -21.92 38.28 17.48
C ILE A 369 -22.67 38.20 18.84
N GLY A 370 -23.29 37.06 19.13
CA GLY A 370 -23.94 36.79 20.41
C GLY A 370 -22.98 36.88 21.61
N TYR A 371 -21.80 36.25 21.52
CA TYR A 371 -20.77 36.29 22.57
C TYR A 371 -20.16 37.68 22.78
N GLN A 372 -20.03 38.48 21.72
CA GLN A 372 -19.46 39.82 21.80
C GLN A 372 -20.42 40.83 22.46
N ALA A 373 -21.72 40.57 22.42
CA ALA A 373 -22.72 41.54 22.82
C ALA A 373 -22.78 41.88 24.31
N PRO A 374 -22.67 40.93 25.27
CA PRO A 374 -22.59 41.26 26.69
C PRO A 374 -21.47 42.24 27.00
N TYR A 375 -20.29 42.06 26.38
CA TYR A 375 -19.16 42.98 26.52
C TYR A 375 -19.50 44.38 26.00
N ILE A 376 -20.12 44.46 24.82
CA ILE A 376 -20.50 45.75 24.21
C ILE A 376 -21.58 46.46 25.03
N ILE A 377 -22.58 45.73 25.52
CA ILE A 377 -23.63 46.28 26.40
C ILE A 377 -23.02 46.80 27.71
N SER A 378 -22.07 46.07 28.30
CA SER A 378 -21.33 46.52 29.48
C SER A 378 -20.50 47.78 29.20
N ARG A 379 -19.92 47.91 28.00
CA ARG A 379 -19.20 49.11 27.56
C ARG A 379 -20.13 50.29 27.40
N VAL A 380 -21.24 50.14 26.67
CA VAL A 380 -22.30 51.16 26.56
C VAL A 380 -22.72 51.70 27.93
N LYS A 381 -22.98 50.81 28.90
CA LYS A 381 -23.36 51.19 30.26
C LYS A 381 -22.26 52.02 30.95
N SER A 382 -21.00 51.66 30.74
CA SER A 382 -19.84 52.37 31.30
C SER A 382 -19.63 53.73 30.61
N ASP A 383 -19.74 53.79 29.29
CA ASP A 383 -19.56 54.99 28.49
C ASP A 383 -20.64 56.03 28.84
N ILE A 384 -21.90 55.62 29.00
CA ILE A 384 -22.98 56.52 29.47
C ILE A 384 -22.65 57.10 30.85
N ARG A 385 -22.13 56.29 31.77
CA ARG A 385 -21.71 56.76 33.10
C ARG A 385 -20.55 57.73 33.00
N TYR A 386 -19.53 57.43 32.20
CA TYR A 386 -18.37 58.30 32.01
C TYR A 386 -18.73 59.61 31.33
N ILE A 387 -19.65 59.60 30.36
CA ILE A 387 -20.21 60.81 29.76
C ILE A 387 -20.88 61.66 30.83
N SER A 388 -21.71 61.06 31.69
CA SER A 388 -22.40 61.81 32.75
C SER A 388 -21.42 62.45 33.75
N VAL A 389 -20.37 61.72 34.14
CA VAL A 389 -19.32 62.21 35.05
C VAL A 389 -18.45 63.27 34.37
N GLY A 390 -18.05 63.04 33.13
CA GLY A 390 -17.24 63.98 32.34
C GLY A 390 -17.96 65.30 32.09
N MET A 391 -19.27 65.24 31.81
CA MET A 391 -20.12 66.43 31.71
C MET A 391 -20.19 67.18 33.05
N ALA A 392 -20.44 66.49 34.16
CA ALA A 392 -20.49 67.10 35.48
C ALA A 392 -19.15 67.74 35.89
N ALA A 393 -18.03 67.13 35.49
CA ALA A 393 -16.68 67.64 35.72
C ALA A 393 -16.26 68.73 34.71
N ASN A 394 -17.08 69.01 33.69
CA ASN A 394 -16.77 69.93 32.59
C ASN A 394 -15.51 69.53 31.77
N GLU A 395 -15.20 68.24 31.71
CA GLU A 395 -14.08 67.66 30.95
C GLU A 395 -14.52 67.27 29.54
N THR A 396 -14.54 68.24 28.62
CA THR A 396 -15.10 68.09 27.27
C THR A 396 -14.35 67.06 26.41
N LYS A 397 -13.02 66.99 26.55
CA LYS A 397 -12.19 66.05 25.79
C LYS A 397 -12.51 64.60 26.15
N PHE A 398 -12.49 64.27 27.45
CA PHE A 398 -12.82 62.94 27.94
C PHE A 398 -14.26 62.53 27.57
N THR A 399 -15.20 63.47 27.69
CA THR A 399 -16.59 63.26 27.29
C THR A 399 -16.70 62.93 25.80
N SER A 400 -15.98 63.65 24.93
CA SER A 400 -16.02 63.41 23.49
C SER A 400 -15.47 62.03 23.09
N GLU A 401 -14.42 61.55 23.76
CA GLU A 401 -13.85 60.21 23.54
C GLU A 401 -14.88 59.12 23.91
N CYS A 402 -15.53 59.26 25.08
CA CYS A 402 -16.58 58.32 25.51
C CYS A 402 -17.82 58.36 24.60
N VAL A 403 -18.18 59.51 24.04
CA VAL A 403 -19.28 59.62 23.07
C VAL A 403 -18.95 58.90 21.77
N GLU A 404 -17.72 58.98 21.29
CA GLU A 404 -17.29 58.29 20.07
C GLU A 404 -17.29 56.77 20.27
N ASP A 405 -16.80 56.29 21.41
CA ASP A 405 -16.89 54.87 21.79
C ASP A 405 -18.35 54.40 21.88
N LEU A 406 -19.22 55.22 22.48
CA LEU A 406 -20.66 54.95 22.53
C LEU A 406 -21.28 54.88 21.13
N LYS A 407 -20.91 55.77 20.19
CA LYS A 407 -21.36 55.75 18.79
C LYS A 407 -20.93 54.46 18.08
N ASN A 408 -19.68 54.03 18.28
CA ASN A 408 -19.16 52.78 17.70
C ASN A 408 -19.87 51.54 18.24
N ASN A 409 -20.03 51.46 19.56
CA ASN A 409 -20.76 50.38 20.22
C ASN A 409 -22.24 50.35 19.81
N PHE A 410 -22.88 51.51 19.70
CA PHE A 410 -24.26 51.63 19.22
C PHE A 410 -24.42 51.19 17.76
N LYS A 411 -23.46 51.55 16.89
CA LYS A 411 -23.45 51.11 15.50
C LYS A 411 -23.36 49.60 15.37
N PHE A 412 -22.53 48.94 16.19
CA PHE A 412 -22.47 47.48 16.24
C PHE A 412 -23.81 46.87 16.68
N LEU A 413 -24.41 47.38 17.76
CA LEU A 413 -25.69 46.86 18.25
C LEU A 413 -26.79 46.97 17.18
N LYS A 414 -26.86 48.13 16.51
CA LYS A 414 -27.87 48.41 15.48
C LYS A 414 -27.68 47.62 14.20
N ASN A 415 -26.45 47.53 13.70
CA ASN A 415 -26.18 47.02 12.35
C ASN A 415 -25.75 45.55 12.33
N SER A 416 -25.23 45.02 13.45
CA SER A 416 -24.71 43.64 13.52
C SER A 416 -25.52 42.79 14.49
N TYR A 417 -25.66 43.22 15.75
CA TYR A 417 -26.30 42.38 16.77
C TYR A 417 -27.79 42.16 16.52
N ILE A 418 -28.56 43.24 16.34
CA ILE A 418 -30.02 43.15 16.20
C ILE A 418 -30.45 42.37 14.97
N PRO A 419 -29.95 42.64 13.76
CA PRO A 419 -30.34 41.86 12.59
C PRO A 419 -30.06 40.36 12.76
N SER A 420 -28.91 40.00 13.35
CA SER A 420 -28.53 38.59 13.55
C SER A 420 -29.39 37.84 14.58
N ILE A 421 -30.05 38.55 15.47
CA ILE A 421 -30.80 37.98 16.61
C ILE A 421 -32.31 38.10 16.41
N TYR A 422 -32.76 39.12 15.69
CA TYR A 422 -34.17 39.32 15.37
C TYR A 422 -34.78 38.11 14.65
N ASP A 423 -34.03 37.48 13.75
CA ASP A 423 -34.49 36.28 13.03
C ASP A 423 -34.63 35.04 13.93
N ARG A 424 -34.07 35.05 15.14
CA ARG A 424 -33.97 33.89 16.04
C ARG A 424 -34.72 34.03 17.35
N HIS A 425 -35.10 35.25 17.75
CA HIS A 425 -35.85 35.49 18.96
C HIS A 425 -37.32 35.80 18.64
N SER A 426 -38.23 34.95 19.09
CA SER A 426 -39.65 35.32 19.15
C SER A 426 -39.89 36.31 20.29
N LEU A 427 -40.92 37.15 20.11
CA LEU A 427 -41.47 37.95 21.21
C LEU A 427 -42.14 37.08 22.29
N ASP A 428 -42.42 35.82 21.94
CA ASP A 428 -42.99 34.83 22.83
C ASP A 428 -41.95 34.33 23.85
N LYS A 429 -42.42 34.19 25.10
CA LYS A 429 -41.70 33.66 26.26
C LYS A 429 -41.24 32.23 25.99
N PHE A 430 -39.94 31.93 26.15
CA PHE A 430 -39.37 30.61 25.81
C PHE A 430 -39.24 29.68 27.01
N ASN A 431 -39.55 30.12 28.24
CA ASN A 431 -39.37 29.35 29.48
C ASN A 431 -37.95 28.79 29.60
N LEU A 432 -36.94 29.56 29.19
CA LEU A 432 -35.52 29.19 29.30
C LEU A 432 -34.87 30.07 30.38
N TYR A 433 -34.07 29.45 31.23
CA TYR A 433 -33.21 30.17 32.18
C TYR A 433 -32.11 30.87 31.38
N THR A 434 -32.06 32.20 31.48
CA THR A 434 -31.01 33.01 30.84
C THR A 434 -30.07 33.57 31.89
N VAL A 435 -28.77 33.55 31.59
CA VAL A 435 -27.76 34.20 32.44
C VAL A 435 -27.91 35.70 32.32
N ASP A 436 -28.20 36.38 33.43
CA ASP A 436 -28.27 37.83 33.45
C ASP A 436 -26.89 38.45 33.20
N CYS A 437 -26.74 39.12 32.06
CA CYS A 437 -25.50 39.79 31.66
C CYS A 437 -25.33 41.17 32.30
N TYR A 438 -26.32 41.66 33.05
CA TYR A 438 -26.35 43.00 33.66
C TYR A 438 -25.86 43.00 35.11
N SER A 439 -25.91 41.84 35.77
CA SER A 439 -25.34 41.60 37.10
C SER A 439 -23.81 41.55 37.03
N LYS A 440 -23.15 42.39 37.84
CA LYS A 440 -21.69 42.59 37.76
C LYS A 440 -20.90 41.59 38.63
N TYR A 441 -21.56 40.82 39.49
CA TYR A 441 -20.90 39.99 40.52
C TYR A 441 -21.56 38.63 40.83
N THR A 442 -22.76 38.33 40.30
CA THR A 442 -23.44 37.05 40.50
C THR A 442 -24.04 36.56 39.17
N ILE A 443 -23.69 35.34 38.76
CA ILE A 443 -24.42 34.64 37.68
C ILE A 443 -25.76 34.22 38.30
N GLU A 444 -26.75 35.09 38.21
CA GLU A 444 -28.12 34.76 38.61
C GLU A 444 -28.87 34.21 37.39
N GLU A 445 -29.42 33.01 37.55
CA GLU A 445 -30.33 32.41 36.59
C GLU A 445 -31.64 33.19 36.65
N THR A 446 -31.87 34.08 35.68
CA THR A 446 -33.13 34.84 35.61
C THR A 446 -34.11 34.12 34.71
N TYR A 447 -35.37 34.07 35.14
CA TYR A 447 -36.46 33.49 34.37
C TYR A 447 -36.84 34.49 33.26
N ASP A 448 -36.60 34.11 32.01
CA ASP A 448 -37.35 34.60 30.85
C ASP A 448 -37.33 36.13 30.64
N GLN A 449 -36.15 36.75 30.77
CA GLN A 449 -35.97 38.14 30.35
C GLN A 449 -36.03 38.25 28.82
N ASN A 450 -36.95 39.06 28.29
CA ASN A 450 -36.98 39.38 26.87
C ASN A 450 -35.81 40.33 26.53
N TYR A 451 -34.65 39.73 26.28
CA TYR A 451 -33.38 40.43 26.05
C TYR A 451 -33.47 41.41 24.88
N PHE A 452 -34.28 41.08 23.85
CA PHE A 452 -34.57 41.96 22.72
C PHE A 452 -35.31 43.23 23.15
N GLN A 453 -36.35 43.12 23.99
CA GLN A 453 -37.06 44.30 24.50
C GLN A 453 -36.17 45.18 25.37
N ASN A 454 -35.34 44.58 26.24
CA ASN A 454 -34.39 45.31 27.06
C ASN A 454 -33.35 46.06 26.20
N LEU A 455 -32.84 45.41 25.16
CA LEU A 455 -31.92 46.03 24.21
C LEU A 455 -32.57 47.20 23.46
N MET A 456 -33.83 47.05 23.02
CA MET A 456 -34.57 48.13 22.36
C MET A 456 -34.79 49.34 23.28
N ARG A 457 -35.03 49.12 24.58
CA ARG A 457 -35.09 50.20 25.58
C ARG A 457 -33.75 50.91 25.67
N ILE A 458 -32.64 50.17 25.82
CA ILE A 458 -31.28 50.70 25.87
C ILE A 458 -30.97 51.55 24.63
N MET A 459 -31.29 51.05 23.44
CA MET A 459 -31.08 51.81 22.19
C MET A 459 -31.86 53.12 22.14
N LYS A 460 -33.11 53.12 22.59
CA LYS A 460 -33.92 54.34 22.65
C LYS A 460 -33.29 55.37 23.57
N TYR A 461 -32.69 54.94 24.68
CA TYR A 461 -31.96 55.82 25.59
C TYR A 461 -30.65 56.33 25.00
N ILE A 462 -29.84 55.46 24.39
CA ILE A 462 -28.60 55.88 23.71
C ILE A 462 -28.92 56.92 22.63
N THR A 463 -29.93 56.67 21.80
CA THR A 463 -30.34 57.60 20.74
C THR A 463 -30.73 58.96 21.31
N LYS A 464 -31.51 58.99 22.41
CA LYS A 464 -31.84 60.24 23.10
C LYS A 464 -30.60 60.97 23.63
N ILE A 465 -29.60 60.24 24.15
CA ILE A 465 -28.36 60.84 24.67
C ILE A 465 -27.55 61.44 23.51
N LEU A 466 -27.37 60.69 22.41
CA LEU A 466 -26.63 61.14 21.23
C LEU A 466 -27.33 62.32 20.55
N ASP A 467 -28.65 62.26 20.34
CA ASP A 467 -29.43 63.35 19.75
C ASP A 467 -29.37 64.63 20.60
N LYS A 468 -29.32 64.49 21.93
CA LYS A 468 -29.14 65.62 22.84
C LYS A 468 -27.72 66.17 22.74
N TYR A 469 -26.71 65.31 22.78
CA TYR A 469 -25.31 65.71 22.67
C TYR A 469 -25.03 66.47 21.38
N ASP A 470 -25.50 65.96 20.24
CA ASP A 470 -25.29 66.58 18.92
C ASP A 470 -26.03 67.93 18.77
N LYS A 471 -27.04 68.21 19.61
CA LYS A 471 -27.82 69.48 19.60
C LYS A 471 -27.30 70.53 20.59
N ILE A 472 -26.52 70.15 21.59
CA ILE A 472 -26.05 71.08 22.61
C ILE A 472 -24.84 71.86 22.08
N SER A 473 -24.97 73.19 21.99
CA SER A 473 -23.81 74.05 21.77
C SER A 473 -22.91 73.99 23.01
N LEU A 474 -21.57 73.98 22.86
CA LEU A 474 -20.63 73.83 23.98
C LEU A 474 -20.86 74.85 25.12
N SER A 475 -21.50 75.99 24.82
CA SER A 475 -21.85 77.04 25.79
C SER A 475 -23.08 76.74 26.65
N ASP A 476 -23.97 75.83 26.25
CA ASP A 476 -25.25 75.56 26.94
C ASP A 476 -25.17 74.39 27.95
N ILE A 477 -24.06 73.64 27.97
CA ILE A 477 -23.86 72.47 28.84
C ILE A 477 -23.99 72.85 30.33
N LYS A 478 -23.57 74.06 30.70
CA LYS A 478 -23.60 74.56 32.07
C LYS A 478 -25.02 74.78 32.63
N ASN A 479 -25.98 75.11 31.77
CA ASN A 479 -27.38 75.33 32.16
C ASN A 479 -28.20 74.03 32.19
N TYR A 480 -27.68 72.95 31.59
CA TYR A 480 -28.36 71.65 31.54
C TYR A 480 -28.03 70.74 32.73
N LEU A 481 -26.99 71.08 33.49
CA LEU A 481 -26.51 70.36 34.67
C LEU A 481 -27.20 70.78 35.97
N ASP A 482 -28.12 71.76 35.91
CA ASP A 482 -28.86 72.20 37.07
C ASP A 482 -30.04 71.25 37.35
N GLU A 483 -29.77 70.38 38.33
CA GLU A 483 -30.69 69.74 39.27
C GLU A 483 -31.75 68.72 38.78
N ARG A 484 -31.55 67.47 39.26
CA ARG A 484 -32.55 66.44 39.63
C ARG A 484 -33.09 65.43 38.60
N MET A 485 -32.92 65.60 37.29
CA MET A 485 -33.54 64.63 36.36
C MET A 485 -32.75 63.34 36.05
N PHE A 486 -31.46 63.24 36.37
CA PHE A 486 -30.62 62.12 35.92
C PHE A 486 -30.32 61.04 36.97
N ILE A 487 -30.40 61.37 38.26
CA ILE A 487 -30.02 60.45 39.36
C ILE A 487 -31.25 59.84 40.05
N GLU A 488 -32.32 60.61 40.29
CA GLU A 488 -33.51 60.13 41.01
C GLU A 488 -34.40 59.21 40.17
N ASN A 489 -34.59 59.51 38.87
CA ASN A 489 -35.55 58.77 38.03
C ASN A 489 -35.07 57.38 37.54
N TYR A 490 -33.79 57.05 37.67
CA TYR A 490 -33.25 55.75 37.24
C TYR A 490 -32.97 54.78 38.39
N GLY A 491 -32.81 55.26 39.62
CA GLY A 491 -32.69 54.40 40.80
C GLY A 491 -34.02 53.69 41.06
N GLU A 492 -35.11 54.46 41.15
CA GLU A 492 -36.45 53.93 41.45
C GLU A 492 -36.97 52.99 40.36
N GLN A 493 -36.69 53.25 39.08
CA GLN A 493 -37.08 52.37 37.97
C GLN A 493 -36.26 51.07 37.88
N ILE A 494 -35.08 51.03 38.49
CA ILE A 494 -34.26 49.81 38.58
C ILE A 494 -34.70 48.98 39.79
N ASP A 495 -35.06 49.62 40.90
CA ASP A 495 -35.53 48.93 42.11
C ASP A 495 -36.96 48.36 41.94
N GLU A 496 -37.85 49.06 41.22
CA GLU A 496 -39.19 48.56 40.84
C GLU A 496 -39.10 47.35 39.89
N ILE A 497 -38.06 47.31 39.04
CA ILE A 497 -37.78 46.13 38.21
C ILE A 497 -37.29 44.96 39.07
N ILE A 498 -36.59 45.19 40.18
CA ILE A 498 -36.00 44.15 41.05
C ILE A 498 -37.06 43.49 41.97
N GLU A 499 -38.06 44.23 42.44
CA GLU A 499 -39.06 43.72 43.39
C GLU A 499 -40.03 42.69 42.77
N ASP A 500 -40.36 42.86 41.48
CA ASP A 500 -41.19 41.93 40.69
C ASP A 500 -40.53 40.56 40.41
N TYR A 501 -39.20 40.42 40.64
CA TYR A 501 -38.45 39.17 40.38
C TYR A 501 -38.45 38.17 41.54
N SER A 502 -39.01 38.49 42.71
CA SER A 502 -38.84 37.68 43.93
C SER A 502 -39.92 36.61 44.17
N SER A 503 -40.98 36.55 43.35
CA SER A 503 -42.08 35.60 43.52
C SER A 503 -42.28 34.69 42.31
N ASN A 504 -41.69 33.49 42.34
CA ASN A 504 -42.29 32.21 41.88
C ASN A 504 -41.20 31.18 41.56
N ASP A 505 -40.75 30.48 42.60
CA ASP A 505 -39.92 29.28 42.50
C ASP A 505 -40.80 28.03 42.67
N THR A 506 -40.83 27.14 41.67
CA THR A 506 -41.11 25.71 41.87
C THR A 506 -40.57 24.89 40.69
N THR A 507 -39.58 24.05 40.98
CA THR A 507 -38.82 23.19 40.07
C THR A 507 -39.40 21.78 39.99
N GLN A 508 -39.36 21.13 38.82
CA GLN A 508 -39.37 19.65 38.70
C GLN A 508 -38.47 19.12 37.55
N HIS A 509 -37.62 18.16 37.92
CA HIS A 509 -36.73 17.31 37.09
C HIS A 509 -37.46 16.11 36.48
N ILE A 510 -37.11 15.65 35.26
CA ILE A 510 -37.16 14.22 34.86
C ILE A 510 -36.03 13.85 33.86
N ASP A 511 -35.48 12.64 34.07
CA ASP A 511 -34.37 11.94 33.44
C ASP A 511 -34.73 11.02 32.23
N MET A 512 -33.66 10.55 31.58
CA MET A 512 -33.47 9.66 30.41
C MET A 512 -34.30 8.35 30.30
N SER A 513 -34.40 7.77 29.09
CA SER A 513 -34.13 6.31 28.90
C SER A 513 -34.08 5.80 27.44
N ASP A 514 -33.26 4.75 27.28
CA ASP A 514 -32.87 3.94 26.13
C ASP A 514 -33.98 3.05 25.52
N GLU A 515 -33.76 2.54 24.30
CA GLU A 515 -34.19 1.16 24.01
C GLU A 515 -33.33 0.39 22.97
N LYS A 516 -33.23 -0.92 23.23
CA LYS A 516 -32.30 -1.91 22.68
C LYS A 516 -33.00 -2.94 21.78
N THR A 517 -32.30 -3.32 20.70
CA THR A 517 -32.13 -4.70 20.17
C THR A 517 -33.34 -5.48 19.60
N ASN A 518 -33.22 -6.09 18.41
CA ASN A 518 -32.66 -7.44 18.25
C ASN A 518 -32.69 -8.02 16.82
N LYS A 519 -31.80 -9.01 16.63
CA LYS A 519 -31.43 -9.81 15.44
C LYS A 519 -32.50 -10.79 14.94
N LYS A 520 -32.43 -11.19 13.65
CA LYS A 520 -31.91 -12.53 13.21
C LYS A 520 -31.87 -12.77 11.68
N SER A 521 -30.74 -13.38 11.28
CA SER A 521 -30.38 -14.30 10.15
C SER A 521 -31.40 -14.62 9.05
N SER A 522 -31.02 -14.80 7.77
CA SER A 522 -30.29 -16.00 7.30
C SER A 522 -29.66 -15.90 5.88
N THR A 523 -28.58 -16.68 5.70
CA THR A 523 -28.17 -17.46 4.51
C THR A 523 -28.28 -16.88 3.09
N GLY A 524 -27.50 -15.84 2.76
CA GLY A 524 -27.19 -15.41 1.37
C GLY A 524 -25.68 -15.16 1.13
N LYS A 525 -24.84 -15.80 1.93
CA LYS A 525 -23.70 -15.14 2.58
C LYS A 525 -22.59 -14.65 1.65
N LEU A 526 -22.20 -15.30 0.55
CA LEU A 526 -20.99 -14.85 -0.18
C LEU A 526 -21.22 -13.62 -1.11
N LYS A 527 -22.34 -13.56 -1.84
CA LYS A 527 -22.69 -12.36 -2.64
C LYS A 527 -23.15 -11.21 -1.74
N LYS A 528 -23.83 -11.55 -0.64
CA LYS A 528 -24.22 -10.58 0.38
C LYS A 528 -23.00 -10.02 1.11
N TYR A 529 -21.94 -10.78 1.38
CA TYR A 529 -20.75 -10.22 2.04
C TYR A 529 -20.02 -9.18 1.19
N ILE A 530 -20.02 -9.30 -0.14
CA ILE A 530 -19.44 -8.27 -1.00
C ILE A 530 -20.34 -7.03 -1.04
N PHE A 531 -21.65 -7.20 -1.19
CA PHE A 531 -22.61 -6.08 -1.19
C PHE A 531 -22.78 -5.43 0.20
N ILE A 532 -22.65 -6.21 1.28
CA ILE A 532 -22.62 -5.77 2.67
C ILE A 532 -21.27 -5.14 2.97
N TYR A 533 -20.16 -5.63 2.43
CA TYR A 533 -18.87 -4.97 2.61
C TYR A 533 -18.88 -3.61 1.92
N PHE A 534 -19.34 -3.53 0.67
CA PHE A 534 -19.54 -2.25 0.00
C PHE A 534 -20.58 -1.40 0.74
N GLY A 535 -21.71 -1.96 1.16
CA GLY A 535 -22.73 -1.25 1.93
C GLY A 535 -22.25 -0.77 3.31
N ILE A 536 -21.42 -1.54 4.02
CA ILE A 536 -20.81 -1.17 5.31
C ILE A 536 -19.74 -0.12 5.09
N VAL A 537 -18.94 -0.21 4.02
CA VAL A 537 -17.98 0.83 3.66
C VAL A 537 -18.73 2.10 3.30
N THR A 538 -19.78 2.04 2.47
CA THR A 538 -20.61 3.20 2.14
C THR A 538 -21.31 3.74 3.39
N ILE A 539 -21.89 2.90 4.23
CA ILE A 539 -22.52 3.29 5.50
C ILE A 539 -21.49 3.87 6.48
N LEU A 540 -20.28 3.32 6.60
CA LEU A 540 -19.21 3.89 7.44
C LEU A 540 -18.67 5.21 6.88
N PHE A 541 -18.69 5.36 5.55
CA PHE A 541 -18.36 6.62 4.89
C PHE A 541 -19.51 7.62 4.89
N THR A 542 -20.77 7.22 5.10
CA THR A 542 -21.92 8.14 5.11
C THR A 542 -22.49 8.38 6.51
N LEU A 543 -22.31 7.48 7.48
CA LEU A 543 -22.79 7.61 8.88
C LEU A 543 -22.21 8.82 9.60
N PRO A 544 -20.89 9.09 9.53
CA PRO A 544 -20.32 10.29 10.14
C PRO A 544 -20.95 11.55 9.56
N TYR A 545 -21.23 11.55 8.25
CA TYR A 545 -21.83 12.69 7.54
C TYR A 545 -23.34 12.81 7.81
N LEU A 546 -24.08 11.71 7.92
CA LEU A 546 -25.49 11.69 8.35
C LEU A 546 -25.62 12.13 9.80
N PHE A 547 -24.67 11.78 10.66
CA PHE A 547 -24.64 12.21 12.06
C PHE A 547 -24.38 13.71 12.18
N VAL A 548 -23.47 14.26 11.36
CA VAL A 548 -23.26 15.71 11.24
C VAL A 548 -24.52 16.38 10.65
N PHE A 549 -25.11 15.83 9.58
CA PHE A 549 -26.30 16.37 8.93
C PHE A 549 -27.52 16.41 9.88
N VAL A 550 -27.78 15.33 10.63
CA VAL A 550 -28.89 15.26 11.59
C VAL A 550 -28.67 16.18 12.79
N LYS A 551 -27.42 16.37 13.24
CA LYS A 551 -27.10 17.34 14.30
C LYS A 551 -27.21 18.79 13.81
N CYS A 552 -26.81 19.08 12.58
CA CYS A 552 -26.91 20.42 11.98
C CYS A 552 -28.32 20.79 11.51
N TYR A 553 -29.24 19.84 11.34
CA TYR A 553 -30.63 20.10 10.97
C TYR A 553 -31.57 20.26 12.19
N LYS A 554 -31.11 19.85 13.37
CA LYS A 554 -31.85 19.97 14.65
C LYS A 554 -31.47 21.22 15.45
N PHE A 555 -30.46 21.95 15.01
CA PHE A 555 -30.09 23.30 15.42
C PHE A 555 -30.46 24.25 14.29
#